data_AF-A0AAD7PP31-F1
#
_entry.id   AF-A0AAD7PP31-F1
#
_cell.length_a   1.000
_cell.length_b   1.000
_cell.length_c   1.000
_cell.angle_alpha   90.00
_cell.angle_beta   90.00
_cell.angle_gamma   90.00
#
_symmetry.space_group_name_H-M   'P 1'
#
loop_
_entity.id
_entity.type
_entity.pdbx_description
1 polymer ?
#
loop_
_entity_poly.entity_id
_entity_poly.type
_entity_poly.pdbx_seq_one_letter_code
_entity_poly.pdbx_strand_id
1 'polypeptide(L)'
;MNFLSNGSSSHFQVELKQWFGELTLNVVLRMICGKRLFGMKSPEEDKEGRRCLSAIEELMHLLGQFVPSDAIPGIGWLDLGAYEKAMKKTSKELDCFLSEWLKEHKRKRASGHEVAIEDRDFIDVMLSVLDDAELLHGFDADTIIKATSLNIMVGGIDTSTVTLVWSMSLLFNNLRVLKKAQEELDVHVGKGRFVKESDLDKLVYIQAITKEALRLHPAGPLSA
;
A
#
# COMPACT_ATOMS: atom_id res chain seq x y z
N MET A 1 12.19 6.65 13.69
CA MET A 1 12.30 7.10 15.10
C MET A 1 13.13 6.06 15.84
N ASN A 2 14.28 6.45 16.42
CA ASN A 2 15.22 5.52 17.08
C ASN A 2 15.12 5.67 18.60
N PHE A 3 15.08 4.58 19.35
CA PHE A 3 15.04 4.62 20.81
C PHE A 3 16.01 3.63 21.46
N LEU A 4 16.57 4.05 22.61
CA LEU A 4 17.44 3.30 23.49
C LEU A 4 16.73 3.04 24.83
N SER A 5 16.86 1.82 25.36
CA SER A 5 16.50 1.47 26.74
C SER A 5 17.59 0.55 27.30
N ASN A 6 18.20 0.96 28.41
CA ASN A 6 19.27 0.22 29.08
C ASN A 6 18.72 -1.03 29.79
N GLY A 7 19.19 -2.22 29.37
CA GLY A 7 18.95 -3.49 30.06
C GLY A 7 19.33 -4.67 29.18
N SER A 8 20.19 -5.56 29.69
CA SER A 8 20.96 -6.61 28.98
C SER A 8 20.14 -7.72 28.28
N SER A 9 19.49 -7.36 27.18
CA SER A 9 19.11 -8.29 26.10
C SER A 9 19.66 -7.68 24.81
N SER A 10 20.07 -8.47 23.82
CA SER A 10 20.55 -7.93 22.54
C SER A 10 19.43 -7.10 21.90
N HIS A 11 19.50 -5.78 22.06
CA HIS A 11 18.52 -4.85 21.53
C HIS A 11 18.72 -4.73 20.03
N PHE A 12 17.78 -5.26 19.27
CA PHE A 12 17.68 -5.00 17.83
C PHE A 12 16.73 -3.83 17.62
N GLN A 13 17.27 -2.73 17.08
CA GLN A 13 16.43 -1.61 16.63
C GLN A 13 15.75 -2.00 15.31
N VAL A 14 14.46 -1.69 15.21
CA VAL A 14 13.64 -1.99 14.03
C VAL A 14 13.06 -0.70 13.48
N GLU A 15 13.23 -0.47 12.18
CA GLU A 15 12.61 0.66 11.49
C GLU A 15 11.17 0.32 11.10
N LEU A 16 10.21 0.69 11.95
CA LEU A 16 8.79 0.35 11.76
C LEU A 16 8.20 0.87 10.44
N LYS A 17 8.67 2.02 9.93
CA LYS A 17 8.20 2.56 8.66
C LYS A 17 8.49 1.58 7.52
N GLN A 18 9.72 1.06 7.45
CA GLN A 18 10.10 0.09 6.44
C GLN A 18 9.25 -1.20 6.57
N TRP A 19 9.16 -1.75 7.78
CA TRP A 19 8.38 -2.97 8.01
C TRP A 19 6.90 -2.83 7.67
N PHE A 20 6.28 -1.70 8.01
CA PHE A 20 4.90 -1.43 7.64
C PHE A 20 4.73 -1.21 6.14
N GLY A 21 5.65 -0.51 5.48
CA GLY A 21 5.64 -0.36 4.02
C GLY A 21 5.72 -1.71 3.29
N GLU A 22 6.64 -2.58 3.72
CA GLU A 22 6.79 -3.93 3.18
C GLU A 22 5.53 -4.80 3.42
N LEU A 23 4.95 -4.70 4.62
CA LEU A 23 3.71 -5.40 4.98
C LEU A 23 2.54 -4.94 4.11
N THR A 24 2.31 -3.62 4.01
CA THR A 24 1.19 -3.06 3.25
C THR A 24 1.36 -3.32 1.76
N LEU A 25 2.58 -3.24 1.22
CA LEU A 25 2.86 -3.62 -0.17
C LEU A 25 2.44 -5.07 -0.41
N ASN A 26 2.87 -6.00 0.44
CA ASN A 26 2.52 -7.40 0.30
C ASN A 26 1.01 -7.67 0.38
N VAL A 27 0.30 -7.01 1.32
CA VAL A 27 -1.16 -7.15 1.44
C VAL A 27 -1.86 -6.65 0.18
N VAL A 28 -1.48 -5.47 -0.30
CA VAL A 28 -2.10 -4.84 -1.47
C VAL A 28 -1.77 -5.60 -2.76
N LEU A 29 -0.52 -5.99 -2.99
CA LEU A 29 -0.15 -6.77 -4.17
C LEU A 29 -0.77 -8.16 -4.19
N ARG A 30 -1.00 -8.77 -3.03
CA ARG A 30 -1.71 -10.05 -2.96
C ARG A 30 -3.17 -9.91 -3.39
N MET A 31 -3.82 -8.79 -3.06
CA MET A 31 -5.18 -8.50 -3.53
C MET A 31 -5.23 -8.13 -5.01
N ILE A 32 -4.22 -7.42 -5.51
CA ILE A 32 -4.24 -6.88 -6.87
C ILE A 32 -3.81 -7.90 -7.93
N CYS A 33 -2.69 -8.59 -7.67
CA CYS A 33 -2.01 -9.43 -8.67
C CYS A 33 -1.49 -10.75 -8.09
N GLY A 34 -2.01 -11.15 -6.91
CA GLY A 34 -1.68 -12.41 -6.26
C GLY A 34 -0.23 -12.53 -5.81
N LYS A 35 0.54 -11.42 -5.78
CA LYS A 35 1.99 -11.43 -5.52
C LYS A 35 2.33 -11.01 -4.10
N ARG A 36 3.45 -11.54 -3.61
CA ARG A 36 4.13 -11.13 -2.38
C ARG A 36 5.60 -10.92 -2.72
N LEU A 37 6.10 -9.69 -2.53
CA LEU A 37 7.46 -9.31 -2.94
C LEU A 37 8.48 -9.37 -1.80
N PHE A 38 8.03 -9.42 -0.54
CA PHE A 38 8.92 -9.53 0.62
C PHE A 38 8.68 -10.82 1.43
N GLY A 39 9.78 -11.42 1.90
CA GLY A 39 9.77 -12.52 2.87
C GLY A 39 9.45 -13.90 2.28
N MET A 40 9.63 -14.09 0.97
CA MET A 40 9.25 -15.34 0.27
C MET A 40 10.28 -15.93 -0.71
N LYS A 41 11.60 -15.86 -0.43
CA LYS A 41 12.65 -16.84 -0.84
C LYS A 41 13.83 -16.32 -1.67
N SER A 42 13.97 -15.04 -2.03
CA SER A 42 15.23 -14.58 -2.65
C SER A 42 15.59 -13.09 -2.43
N PRO A 43 16.89 -12.75 -2.40
CA PRO A 43 17.33 -11.34 -2.37
C PRO A 43 16.89 -10.50 -3.57
N GLU A 44 16.58 -11.13 -4.72
CA GLU A 44 16.14 -10.43 -5.93
C GLU A 44 14.67 -9.98 -5.84
N GLU A 45 13.78 -10.82 -5.30
CA GLU A 45 12.39 -10.42 -5.03
C GLU A 45 12.33 -9.24 -4.06
N ASP A 46 13.16 -9.26 -3.01
CA ASP A 46 13.24 -8.15 -2.07
C ASP A 46 13.76 -6.86 -2.75
N LYS A 47 14.62 -6.95 -3.77
CA LYS A 47 15.05 -5.78 -4.55
C LYS A 47 13.92 -5.25 -5.43
N GLU A 48 13.17 -6.13 -6.07
CA GLU A 48 12.00 -5.77 -6.87
C GLU A 48 10.93 -5.09 -5.98
N GLY A 49 10.65 -5.67 -4.81
CA GLY A 49 9.75 -5.10 -3.81
C GLY A 49 10.19 -3.71 -3.36
N ARG A 50 11.48 -3.52 -3.05
CA ARG A 50 12.02 -2.20 -2.69
C ARG A 50 11.86 -1.20 -3.83
N ARG A 51 12.16 -1.61 -5.07
CA ARG A 51 12.00 -0.76 -6.26
C ARG A 51 10.55 -0.33 -6.47
N CYS A 52 9.60 -1.26 -6.31
CA CYS A 52 8.17 -0.97 -6.38
C CYS A 52 7.72 -0.01 -5.26
N LEU A 53 8.11 -0.29 -4.01
CA LEU A 53 7.78 0.56 -2.86
C LEU A 53 8.34 1.97 -3.02
N SER A 54 9.60 2.10 -3.44
CA SER A 54 10.22 3.41 -3.69
C SER A 54 9.55 4.17 -4.83
N ALA A 55 9.07 3.50 -5.89
CA ALA A 55 8.32 4.15 -6.96
C ALA A 55 6.97 4.69 -6.46
N ILE A 56 6.29 3.99 -5.54
CA ILE A 56 5.06 4.46 -4.90
C ILE A 56 5.33 5.63 -3.96
N GLU A 57 6.38 5.55 -3.13
CA GLU A 57 6.78 6.65 -2.25
C GLU A 57 7.13 7.91 -3.05
N GLU A 58 7.85 7.78 -4.17
CA GLU A 58 8.17 8.89 -5.06
C GLU A 58 6.91 9.48 -5.72
N LEU A 59 5.96 8.63 -6.12
CA LEU A 59 4.68 9.12 -6.66
C LEU A 59 3.92 9.93 -5.61
N MET A 60 3.83 9.43 -4.37
CA MET A 60 3.16 10.15 -3.28
C MET A 60 3.88 11.45 -2.92
N HIS A 61 5.22 11.44 -2.95
CA HIS A 61 6.02 12.65 -2.78
C HIS A 61 5.69 13.70 -3.85
N LEU A 62 5.62 13.30 -5.12
CA LEU A 62 5.31 14.17 -6.25
C LEU A 62 3.87 14.69 -6.23
N LEU A 63 2.90 13.86 -5.83
CA LEU A 63 1.50 14.28 -5.65
C LEU A 63 1.34 15.34 -4.57
N GLY A 64 2.23 15.36 -3.58
CA GLY A 64 2.26 16.37 -2.52
C GLY A 64 3.06 17.63 -2.85
N GLN A 65 3.73 17.71 -4.01
CA GLN A 65 4.52 18.88 -4.37
C GLN A 65 3.65 20.02 -4.89
N PHE A 66 4.04 21.26 -4.56
CA PHE A 66 3.55 22.44 -5.26
C PHE A 66 4.32 22.62 -6.56
N VAL A 67 3.67 22.38 -7.71
CA VAL A 67 4.29 22.56 -9.03
C VAL A 67 3.95 23.96 -9.57
N PRO A 68 4.93 24.84 -9.83
CA PRO A 68 4.66 26.20 -10.28
C PRO A 68 3.81 26.30 -11.55
N SER A 69 3.93 25.33 -12.45
CA SER A 69 3.14 25.27 -13.69
C SER A 69 1.64 25.12 -13.47
N ASP A 70 1.23 24.58 -12.32
CA ASP A 70 -0.18 24.36 -11.98
C ASP A 70 -0.82 25.67 -11.47
N ALA A 71 0.00 26.60 -10.97
CA ALA A 71 -0.44 27.89 -10.46
C ALA A 71 -0.28 29.04 -11.48
N ILE A 72 0.70 28.96 -12.38
CA ILE A 72 1.03 30.03 -13.31
C ILE A 72 0.86 29.53 -14.76
N PRO A 73 -0.15 30.04 -15.51
CA PRO A 73 -0.33 29.69 -16.91
C PRO A 73 0.88 30.06 -17.77
N GLY A 74 1.27 29.19 -18.70
CA GLY A 74 2.26 29.49 -19.74
C GLY A 74 3.74 29.19 -19.40
N ILE A 75 4.07 28.76 -18.17
CA ILE A 75 5.45 28.40 -17.79
C ILE A 75 5.73 26.89 -17.79
N GLY A 76 4.75 26.05 -18.15
CA GLY A 76 4.89 24.58 -18.09
C GLY A 76 6.06 24.02 -18.91
N TRP A 77 6.38 24.64 -20.05
CA TRP A 77 7.48 24.21 -20.92
C TRP A 77 8.88 24.33 -20.29
N LEU A 78 9.03 25.13 -19.22
CA LEU A 78 10.30 25.32 -18.53
C LEU A 78 10.65 24.15 -17.60
N ASP A 79 9.66 23.36 -17.17
CA ASP A 79 9.80 22.32 -16.14
C ASP A 79 10.66 22.79 -14.94
N LEU A 80 10.30 23.94 -14.36
CA LEU A 80 11.06 24.57 -13.27
C LEU A 80 11.06 23.64 -12.04
N GLY A 81 12.21 23.05 -11.74
CA GLY A 81 12.36 22.04 -10.68
C GLY A 81 12.35 20.59 -11.17
N ALA A 82 12.23 20.37 -12.48
CA ALA A 82 12.24 19.06 -13.13
C ALA A 82 11.13 18.09 -12.64
N TYR A 83 10.00 18.64 -12.19
CA TYR A 83 8.86 17.89 -11.66
C TYR A 83 8.22 17.02 -12.74
N GLU A 84 7.98 17.54 -13.94
CA GLU A 84 7.36 16.79 -15.02
C GLU A 84 8.27 15.63 -15.47
N LYS A 85 9.59 15.88 -15.53
CA LYS A 85 10.58 14.84 -15.79
C LYS A 85 10.56 13.75 -14.71
N ALA A 86 10.48 14.11 -13.44
CA ALA A 86 10.39 13.15 -12.33
C ALA A 86 9.09 12.34 -12.40
N MET A 87 7.94 12.99 -12.61
CA MET A 87 6.64 12.34 -12.79
C MET A 87 6.65 11.34 -13.95
N LYS A 88 7.20 11.71 -15.10
CA LYS A 88 7.34 10.80 -16.26
C LYS A 88 8.21 9.60 -15.95
N LYS A 89 9.30 9.79 -15.19
CA LYS A 89 10.18 8.68 -14.77
C LYS A 89 9.44 7.71 -13.84
N THR A 90 8.78 8.25 -12.82
CA THR A 90 8.02 7.45 -11.84
C THR A 90 6.83 6.73 -12.46
N SER A 91 6.10 7.41 -13.36
CA SER A 91 4.99 6.82 -14.12
C SER A 91 5.46 5.65 -14.99
N LYS A 92 6.59 5.80 -15.71
CA LYS A 92 7.17 4.71 -16.52
C LYS A 92 7.56 3.51 -15.67
N GLU A 93 8.11 3.75 -14.49
CA GLU A 93 8.51 2.70 -13.57
C GLU A 93 7.32 1.87 -13.08
N LEU A 94 6.26 2.54 -12.64
CA LEU A 94 5.02 1.91 -12.18
C LEU A 94 4.29 1.20 -13.32
N ASP A 95 4.23 1.82 -14.51
CA ASP A 95 3.64 1.21 -15.70
C ASP A 95 4.37 -0.07 -16.12
N CYS A 96 5.68 -0.14 -15.90
CA CYS A 96 6.48 -1.35 -16.16
C CYS A 96 5.97 -2.53 -15.31
N PHE A 97 5.87 -2.34 -13.99
CA PHE A 97 5.35 -3.37 -13.07
C PHE A 97 3.92 -3.81 -13.44
N LEU A 98 3.03 -2.83 -13.64
CA LEU A 98 1.62 -3.11 -13.96
C LEU A 98 1.49 -3.84 -15.31
N SER A 99 2.29 -3.46 -16.30
CA SER A 99 2.30 -4.11 -17.60
C SER A 99 2.84 -5.55 -17.52
N GLU A 100 3.87 -5.80 -16.72
CA GLU A 100 4.39 -7.15 -16.48
C GLU A 100 3.34 -8.03 -15.79
N TRP A 101 2.69 -7.54 -14.75
CA TRP A 101 1.67 -8.29 -14.03
C TRP A 101 0.44 -8.57 -14.91
N LEU A 102 -0.05 -7.57 -15.65
CA LEU A 102 -1.18 -7.77 -16.56
C LEU A 102 -0.88 -8.79 -17.65
N LYS A 103 0.31 -8.72 -18.27
CA LYS A 103 0.74 -9.69 -19.29
C LYS A 103 0.80 -11.11 -18.73
N GLU A 104 1.28 -11.28 -17.51
CA GLU A 104 1.33 -12.59 -16.87
C GLU A 104 -0.07 -13.17 -16.64
N HIS A 105 -1.04 -12.38 -16.19
CA HIS A 105 -2.42 -12.82 -16.03
C HIS A 105 -3.07 -13.20 -17.37
N LYS A 106 -2.88 -12.38 -18.40
CA LYS A 106 -3.35 -12.69 -19.76
C LYS A 106 -2.74 -13.99 -20.30
N ARG A 107 -1.45 -14.22 -20.05
CA ARG A 107 -0.75 -15.45 -20.48
C ARG A 107 -1.30 -16.69 -19.78
N LYS A 108 -1.52 -16.63 -18.46
CA LYS A 108 -2.13 -17.73 -17.70
C LYS A 108 -3.52 -18.05 -18.24
N ARG A 109 -4.35 -17.02 -18.44
CA ARG A 109 -5.69 -17.17 -19.00
C ARG A 109 -5.70 -17.81 -20.39
N ALA A 110 -4.82 -17.35 -21.28
CA ALA A 110 -4.68 -17.91 -22.62
C ALA A 110 -4.20 -19.37 -22.63
N SER A 111 -3.47 -19.82 -21.59
CA SER A 111 -3.06 -21.22 -21.44
C SER A 111 -4.17 -22.16 -20.95
N GLY A 112 -5.40 -21.67 -20.79
CA GLY A 112 -6.52 -22.45 -20.26
C GLY A 112 -6.44 -22.67 -18.75
N HIS A 113 -5.59 -21.92 -18.04
CA HIS A 113 -5.54 -21.96 -16.58
C HIS A 113 -6.71 -21.16 -16.03
N GLU A 114 -7.80 -21.85 -15.72
CA GLU A 114 -8.97 -21.25 -15.10
C GLU A 114 -8.73 -21.10 -13.60
N VAL A 115 -8.65 -19.85 -13.13
CA VAL A 115 -8.50 -19.53 -11.72
C VAL A 115 -9.86 -19.68 -11.05
N ALA A 116 -9.92 -20.53 -10.02
CA ALA A 116 -11.11 -20.71 -9.19
C ALA A 116 -11.57 -19.35 -8.67
N ILE A 117 -12.89 -19.12 -8.58
CA ILE A 117 -13.44 -17.80 -8.19
C ILE A 117 -12.86 -17.33 -6.84
N GLU A 118 -12.62 -18.26 -5.92
CA GLU A 118 -12.04 -17.99 -4.59
C GLU A 118 -10.56 -17.58 -4.61
N ASP A 119 -9.85 -17.90 -5.69
CA ASP A 119 -8.42 -17.61 -5.86
C ASP A 119 -8.15 -16.42 -6.80
N ARG A 120 -9.21 -15.81 -7.38
CA ARG A 120 -9.07 -14.67 -8.31
C ARG A 120 -8.60 -13.42 -7.57
N ASP A 121 -7.60 -12.77 -8.13
CA ASP A 121 -7.21 -11.42 -7.72
C ASP A 121 -7.93 -10.34 -8.53
N PHE A 122 -7.66 -9.08 -8.20
CA PHE A 122 -8.29 -7.93 -8.84
C PHE A 122 -8.09 -7.91 -10.37
N ILE A 123 -6.88 -8.25 -10.86
CA ILE A 123 -6.60 -8.26 -12.30
C ILE A 123 -7.41 -9.36 -12.99
N ASP A 124 -7.53 -10.55 -12.40
CA ASP A 124 -8.37 -11.62 -12.93
C ASP A 124 -9.84 -11.21 -13.04
N VAL A 125 -10.36 -10.52 -12.01
CA VAL A 125 -11.73 -9.99 -12.00
C VAL A 125 -11.90 -8.93 -13.08
N MET A 126 -11.00 -7.95 -13.16
CA MET A 126 -11.09 -6.88 -14.16
C MET A 126 -11.00 -7.40 -15.60
N LEU A 127 -10.11 -8.38 -15.86
CA LEU A 127 -10.04 -9.07 -17.15
C LEU A 127 -11.36 -9.78 -17.49
N SER A 128 -12.03 -10.37 -16.50
CA SER A 128 -13.34 -11.01 -16.72
C SER A 128 -14.46 -10.00 -16.98
N VAL A 129 -14.42 -8.83 -16.33
CA VAL A 129 -15.42 -7.77 -16.49
C VAL A 129 -15.25 -7.04 -17.83
N LEU A 130 -14.01 -6.80 -18.25
CA LEU A 130 -13.69 -6.01 -19.45
C LEU A 130 -13.54 -6.84 -20.73
N ASP A 131 -13.90 -8.13 -20.70
CA ASP A 131 -14.04 -8.94 -21.92
C ASP A 131 -15.15 -8.43 -22.84
N ASP A 132 -16.11 -7.69 -22.29
CA ASP A 132 -17.18 -7.06 -23.05
C ASP A 132 -16.73 -5.70 -23.58
N ALA A 133 -16.52 -5.63 -24.90
CA ALA A 133 -16.08 -4.43 -25.59
C ALA A 133 -17.08 -3.26 -25.49
N GLU A 134 -18.36 -3.52 -25.20
CA GLU A 134 -19.39 -2.47 -25.07
C GLU A 134 -19.18 -1.61 -23.81
N LEU A 135 -18.61 -2.19 -22.74
CA LEU A 135 -18.35 -1.49 -21.47
C LEU A 135 -17.20 -0.47 -21.56
N LEU A 136 -16.39 -0.55 -22.61
CA LEU A 136 -15.15 0.20 -22.70
C LEU A 136 -15.33 1.62 -23.26
N HIS A 137 -16.46 1.96 -23.86
CA HIS A 137 -16.73 3.30 -24.45
C HIS A 137 -15.56 3.87 -25.29
N GLY A 138 -14.78 3.01 -25.95
CA GLY A 138 -13.60 3.40 -26.75
C GLY A 138 -12.28 3.51 -25.97
N PHE A 139 -12.27 3.26 -24.67
CA PHE A 139 -11.04 3.15 -23.86
C PHE A 139 -10.38 1.78 -24.01
N ASP A 140 -9.06 1.76 -23.90
CA ASP A 140 -8.28 0.53 -23.91
C ASP A 140 -8.41 -0.21 -22.57
N ALA A 141 -8.81 -1.49 -22.62
CA ALA A 141 -9.02 -2.31 -21.43
C ALA A 141 -7.74 -2.41 -20.59
N ASP A 142 -6.57 -2.54 -21.21
CA ASP A 142 -5.30 -2.66 -20.50
C ASP A 142 -4.99 -1.39 -19.73
N THR A 143 -5.24 -0.25 -20.35
CA THR A 143 -5.09 1.06 -19.71
C THR A 143 -6.03 1.20 -18.51
N ILE A 144 -7.29 0.78 -18.62
CA ILE A 144 -8.24 0.81 -17.50
C ILE A 144 -7.75 -0.08 -16.36
N ILE A 145 -7.40 -1.34 -16.66
CA ILE A 145 -6.93 -2.30 -15.64
C ILE A 145 -5.70 -1.77 -14.92
N LYS A 146 -4.70 -1.28 -15.66
CA LYS A 146 -3.46 -0.75 -15.08
C LYS A 146 -3.73 0.51 -14.25
N ALA A 147 -4.54 1.45 -14.75
CA ALA A 147 -4.84 2.69 -14.04
C ALA A 147 -5.63 2.43 -12.74
N THR A 148 -6.64 1.56 -12.79
CA THR A 148 -7.41 1.21 -11.58
C THR A 148 -6.56 0.43 -10.58
N SER A 149 -5.72 -0.50 -11.05
CA SER A 149 -4.76 -1.21 -10.18
C SER A 149 -3.80 -0.25 -9.50
N LEU A 150 -3.24 0.72 -10.25
CA LEU A 150 -2.38 1.76 -9.69
C LEU A 150 -3.09 2.58 -8.61
N ASN A 151 -4.35 2.97 -8.85
CA ASN A 151 -5.11 3.74 -7.88
C ASN A 151 -5.31 2.98 -6.55
N ILE A 152 -5.58 1.67 -6.61
CA ILE A 152 -5.68 0.82 -5.42
C ILE A 152 -4.31 0.68 -4.73
N MET A 153 -3.22 0.52 -5.48
CA MET A 153 -1.86 0.48 -4.93
C MET A 153 -1.54 1.74 -4.13
N VAL A 154 -1.69 2.90 -4.76
CA VAL A 154 -1.37 4.20 -4.17
C VAL A 154 -2.27 4.47 -2.96
N GLY A 155 -3.57 4.28 -3.12
CA GLY A 155 -4.55 4.52 -2.07
C GLY A 155 -4.45 3.55 -0.89
N GLY A 156 -3.86 2.35 -1.08
CA GLY A 156 -3.78 1.32 -0.04
C GLY A 156 -2.42 1.23 0.66
N ILE A 157 -1.31 1.54 -0.02
CA ILE A 157 0.04 1.27 0.50
C ILE A 157 0.52 2.40 1.41
N ASP A 158 0.67 3.62 0.86
CA ASP A 158 1.28 4.73 1.60
C ASP A 158 0.37 5.19 2.75
N THR A 159 -0.93 5.32 2.49
CA THR A 159 -1.93 5.75 3.48
C THR A 159 -2.00 4.79 4.69
N SER A 160 -2.00 3.48 4.45
CA SER A 160 -2.00 2.47 5.50
C SER A 160 -0.67 2.43 6.25
N THR A 161 0.46 2.60 5.54
CA THR A 161 1.79 2.68 6.16
C THR A 161 1.85 3.85 7.14
N VAL A 162 1.46 5.04 6.69
CA VAL A 162 1.43 6.26 7.51
C VAL A 162 0.51 6.08 8.73
N THR A 163 -0.67 5.50 8.52
CA THR A 163 -1.64 5.24 9.61
C THR A 163 -1.06 4.27 10.66
N LEU A 164 -0.41 3.19 10.24
CA LEU A 164 0.24 2.23 11.15
C LEU A 164 1.41 2.86 11.92
N VAL A 165 2.25 3.64 11.23
CA VAL A 165 3.37 4.35 11.85
C VAL A 165 2.87 5.30 12.94
N TRP A 166 1.85 6.11 12.66
CA TRP A 166 1.29 7.03 13.66
C TRP A 166 0.58 6.31 14.79
N SER A 167 -0.20 5.26 14.49
CA SER A 167 -0.87 4.46 15.51
C SER A 167 0.14 3.87 16.50
N MET A 168 1.22 3.27 16.01
CA MET A 168 2.26 2.71 16.87
C MET A 168 3.06 3.80 17.60
N SER A 169 3.35 4.92 16.94
CA SER A 169 4.06 6.04 17.57
C SER A 169 3.25 6.61 18.74
N LEU A 170 1.93 6.77 18.58
CA LEU A 170 1.04 7.22 19.65
C LEU A 170 0.96 6.21 20.79
N LEU A 171 0.87 4.92 20.49
CA LEU A 171 0.84 3.85 21.49
C LEU A 171 2.12 3.81 22.33
N PHE A 172 3.29 3.87 21.70
CA PHE A 172 4.57 3.84 22.43
C PHE A 172 4.79 5.09 23.28
N ASN A 173 4.27 6.24 22.86
CA ASN A 173 4.28 7.45 23.66
C ASN A 173 3.22 7.45 24.78
N ASN A 174 2.28 6.50 24.77
CA ASN A 174 1.19 6.40 25.74
C ASN A 174 1.06 4.97 26.29
N LEU A 175 2.05 4.52 27.08
CA LEU A 175 2.12 3.16 27.60
C LEU A 175 0.87 2.69 28.37
N ARG A 176 0.12 3.61 28.99
CA ARG A 176 -1.18 3.29 29.62
C ARG A 176 -2.24 2.86 28.61
N VAL A 177 -2.28 3.52 27.44
CA VAL A 177 -3.21 3.18 26.35
C VAL A 177 -2.79 1.85 25.73
N LEU A 178 -1.49 1.66 25.49
CA LEU A 178 -0.95 0.38 24.99
C LEU A 178 -1.33 -0.80 25.90
N LYS A 179 -1.18 -0.64 27.22
CA LYS A 179 -1.55 -1.69 28.17
C LYS A 179 -3.04 -2.05 28.09
N LYS A 180 -3.93 -1.05 27.98
CA LYS A 180 -5.37 -1.28 27.81
C LYS A 180 -5.71 -2.01 26.50
N ALA A 181 -5.02 -1.67 25.41
CA ALA A 181 -5.20 -2.37 24.14
C ALA A 181 -4.78 -3.85 24.23
N GLN A 182 -3.69 -4.14 24.96
CA GLN A 182 -3.25 -5.51 25.24
C GLN A 182 -4.25 -6.25 26.14
N GLU A 183 -4.79 -5.60 27.17
CA GLU A 183 -5.83 -6.17 28.03
C GLU A 183 -7.10 -6.52 27.23
N GLU A 184 -7.54 -5.64 26.32
CA GLU A 184 -8.68 -5.92 25.42
C GLU A 184 -8.44 -7.16 24.54
N LEU A 185 -7.25 -7.27 23.94
CA LEU A 185 -6.87 -8.45 23.16
C LEU A 185 -6.84 -9.72 24.01
N ASP A 186 -6.25 -9.66 25.21
CA ASP A 186 -6.17 -10.80 26.11
C ASP A 186 -7.57 -11.29 26.54
N VAL A 187 -8.53 -10.37 26.73
CA VAL A 187 -9.91 -10.69 27.12
C VAL A 187 -10.71 -11.29 25.98
N HIS A 188 -10.64 -10.72 24.77
CA HIS A 188 -11.53 -11.12 23.67
C HIS A 188 -10.95 -12.17 22.72
N VAL A 189 -9.62 -12.23 22.59
CA VAL A 189 -8.91 -13.12 21.66
C VAL A 189 -8.09 -14.16 22.42
N GLY A 190 -7.44 -13.75 23.52
CA GLY A 190 -6.51 -14.57 24.29
C GLY A 190 -5.17 -14.78 23.58
N LYS A 191 -4.32 -15.66 24.13
CA LYS A 191 -2.93 -15.88 23.67
C LYS A 191 -2.73 -17.12 22.79
N GLY A 192 -3.78 -17.91 22.58
CA GLY A 192 -3.70 -19.21 21.89
C GLY A 192 -3.88 -19.14 20.37
N ARG A 193 -4.18 -17.97 19.81
CA ARG A 193 -4.45 -17.80 18.38
C ARG A 193 -4.18 -16.37 17.92
N PHE A 194 -4.07 -16.19 16.60
CA PHE A 194 -4.05 -14.86 16.00
C PHE A 194 -5.46 -14.23 15.98
N VAL A 195 -5.47 -12.89 15.93
CA VAL A 195 -6.67 -12.08 15.73
C VAL A 195 -7.28 -12.40 14.36
N LYS A 196 -8.61 -12.48 14.29
CA LYS A 196 -9.37 -12.63 13.05
C LYS A 196 -10.26 -11.41 12.85
N GLU A 197 -10.70 -11.17 11.62
CA GLU A 197 -11.62 -10.08 11.30
C GLU A 197 -12.94 -10.17 12.09
N SER A 198 -13.41 -11.40 12.36
CA SER A 198 -14.60 -11.65 13.17
C SER A 198 -14.47 -11.25 14.65
N ASP A 199 -13.27 -10.90 15.13
CA ASP A 199 -13.06 -10.39 16.48
C ASP A 199 -13.17 -8.87 16.56
N LEU A 200 -13.11 -8.16 15.43
CA LEU A 200 -13.01 -6.70 15.39
C LEU A 200 -14.20 -6.03 16.08
N ASP A 201 -15.39 -6.63 16.03
CA ASP A 201 -16.61 -6.18 16.70
C ASP A 201 -16.45 -6.03 18.22
N LYS A 202 -15.57 -6.84 18.83
CA LYS A 202 -15.27 -6.83 20.27
C LYS A 202 -14.08 -5.94 20.63
N LEU A 203 -13.24 -5.58 19.66
CA LEU A 203 -12.02 -4.79 19.89
C LEU A 203 -12.30 -3.28 19.79
N VAL A 204 -13.23 -2.81 20.61
CA VAL A 204 -13.75 -1.42 20.55
C VAL A 204 -12.67 -0.40 20.89
N TYR A 205 -11.80 -0.70 21.84
CA TYR A 205 -10.70 0.17 22.25
C TYR A 205 -9.62 0.25 21.17
N ILE A 206 -9.26 -0.86 20.52
CA ILE A 206 -8.37 -0.83 19.35
C ILE A 206 -8.99 -0.02 18.21
N GLN A 207 -10.28 -0.19 17.91
CA GLN A 207 -10.95 0.66 16.92
C GLN A 207 -10.89 2.15 17.30
N ALA A 208 -11.05 2.48 18.59
CA ALA A 208 -10.94 3.85 19.08
C ALA A 208 -9.52 4.41 18.91
N ILE A 209 -8.48 3.59 19.12
CA ILE A 209 -7.08 3.98 18.89
C ILE A 209 -6.85 4.32 17.42
N THR A 210 -7.32 3.48 16.49
CA THR A 210 -7.21 3.74 15.05
C THR A 210 -7.95 5.03 14.67
N LYS A 211 -9.17 5.23 15.17
CA LYS A 211 -9.95 6.45 14.93
C LYS A 211 -9.24 7.69 15.45
N GLU A 212 -8.66 7.62 16.66
CA GLU A 212 -7.94 8.74 17.26
C GLU A 212 -6.62 9.05 16.55
N ALA A 213 -5.90 8.01 16.09
CA ALA A 213 -4.71 8.17 15.27
C ALA A 213 -5.03 8.89 13.96
N LEU A 214 -6.12 8.51 13.28
CA LEU A 214 -6.60 9.18 12.06
C LEU A 214 -7.08 10.61 12.32
N ARG A 215 -7.69 10.88 13.49
CA ARG A 215 -8.13 12.22 13.89
C ARG A 215 -6.94 13.17 14.10
N LEU A 216 -5.85 12.67 14.69
CA LEU A 216 -4.64 13.46 14.99
C LEU A 216 -3.69 13.56 13.80
N HIS A 217 -3.54 12.48 13.04
CA HIS A 217 -2.57 12.33 11.97
C HIS A 217 -3.20 11.66 10.74
N PRO A 218 -4.10 12.36 10.03
CA PRO A 218 -4.67 11.84 8.80
C PRO A 218 -3.58 11.67 7.74
N ALA A 219 -3.57 10.53 7.04
CA ALA A 219 -2.60 10.27 5.98
C ALA A 219 -2.72 11.27 4.81
N GLY A 220 -3.95 11.71 4.51
CA GLY A 220 -4.24 12.82 3.60
C GLY A 220 -4.78 14.02 4.38
N PRO A 221 -3.96 15.04 4.69
CA PRO A 221 -4.41 16.20 5.48
C PRO A 221 -5.29 17.18 4.68
N LEU A 222 -5.23 17.11 3.35
CA LEU A 222 -6.07 17.88 2.44
C LEU A 222 -6.91 16.87 1.66
N SER A 223 -8.23 17.05 1.62
CA SER A 223 -9.08 16.27 0.71
C SER A 223 -8.78 16.69 -0.72
N ALA A 224 -8.46 15.73 -1.58
CA ALA A 224 -8.44 15.91 -3.03
C ALA A 224 -9.87 16.09 -3.58
#